data_AF-A5FUB6-F1
#
_entry.id   AF-A5FUB6-F1
#
_cell.length_a   1.000
_cell.length_b   1.000
_cell.length_c   1.000
_cell.angle_alpha   90.00
_cell.angle_beta   90.00
_cell.angle_gamma   90.00
#
_symmetry.space_group_name_H-M   'P 1'
#
loop_
_entity.id
_entity.type
_entity.pdbx_description
1 polymer ?
#
loop_
_entity_poly.entity_id
_entity_poly.type
_entity_poly.pdbx_seq_one_letter_code
_entity_poly.pdbx_strand_id
1 'polypeptide(L)'
;MANMREWFESVSWYGFAGVKTKAVAEELAAAIGEYGVLAWSEGSNTGNSAKGLEAGTRSTGQTKTYHELKRQLIRAEEIMHDMRDDEQIIFPKSGRPLRCGRAIYFRRPEMAARVGENRFAGKAVKAAE
;
A
#
# COMPACT_ATOMS: atom_id res chain seq x y z
N MET A 1 9.01 -22.36 4.71
CA MET A 1 9.21 -21.20 3.82
C MET A 1 10.36 -21.41 2.85
N ALA A 2 11.50 -22.00 3.23
CA ALA A 2 12.60 -22.30 2.29
C ALA A 2 12.14 -23.10 1.05
N ASN A 3 11.31 -24.13 1.25
CA ASN A 3 10.73 -24.93 0.18
C ASN A 3 9.75 -24.20 -0.76
N MET A 4 9.13 -23.10 -0.32
CA MET A 4 8.16 -22.36 -1.13
C MET A 4 8.86 -21.39 -2.10
N ARG A 5 10.00 -20.84 -1.70
CA ARG A 5 10.79 -19.91 -2.52
C ARG A 5 11.36 -20.57 -3.76
N GLU A 6 11.90 -21.78 -3.63
CA GLU A 6 12.40 -22.57 -4.76
C GLU A 6 11.33 -22.79 -5.83
N TRP A 7 10.08 -22.96 -5.40
CA TRP A 7 8.96 -23.13 -6.33
C TRP A 7 8.64 -21.82 -7.08
N PHE A 8 8.67 -20.68 -6.40
CA PHE A 8 8.47 -19.37 -7.03
C PHE A 8 9.57 -18.97 -8.01
N GLU A 9 10.81 -19.40 -7.78
CA GLU A 9 11.92 -19.14 -8.70
C GLU A 9 11.82 -19.96 -10.00
N SER A 10 11.06 -21.07 -9.98
CA SER A 10 10.90 -21.96 -11.14
C SER A 10 9.75 -21.58 -12.09
N VAL A 11 8.83 -20.72 -11.66
CA VAL A 11 7.62 -20.37 -12.44
C VAL A 11 7.83 -19.14 -13.31
N SER A 12 7.05 -19.04 -14.39
CA SER A 12 7.09 -17.86 -15.27
C SER A 12 6.45 -16.62 -14.66
N TRP A 13 5.53 -16.76 -13.71
CA TRP A 13 4.96 -15.68 -12.91
C TRP A 13 4.28 -16.26 -11.68
N TYR A 14 4.08 -15.44 -10.67
CA TYR A 14 3.29 -15.78 -9.48
C TYR A 14 2.51 -14.56 -9.00
N GLY A 15 1.53 -14.76 -8.12
CA GLY A 15 0.77 -13.65 -7.57
C GLY A 15 0.11 -13.97 -6.24
N PHE A 16 -0.21 -12.91 -5.50
CA PHE A 16 -0.81 -12.95 -4.17
C PHE A 16 -2.10 -12.14 -4.15
N ALA A 17 -3.12 -12.67 -3.47
CA ALA A 17 -4.39 -11.99 -3.23
C ALA A 17 -4.88 -12.32 -1.81
N GLY A 18 -5.50 -11.35 -1.14
CA GLY A 18 -6.05 -11.53 0.21
C GLY A 18 -5.01 -11.96 1.25
N VAL A 19 -3.82 -11.34 1.24
CA VAL A 19 -2.74 -11.65 2.19
C VAL A 19 -3.14 -11.16 3.58
N LYS A 20 -3.19 -12.07 4.57
CA LYS A 20 -3.60 -11.74 5.96
C LYS A 20 -2.49 -11.87 7.00
N THR A 21 -1.33 -12.39 6.59
CA THR A 21 -0.23 -12.66 7.52
C THR A 21 0.84 -11.59 7.36
N LYS A 22 1.20 -10.92 8.46
CA LYS A 22 2.23 -9.87 8.48
C LYS A 22 3.56 -10.34 7.86
N ALA A 23 4.04 -11.52 8.21
CA ALA A 23 5.30 -12.06 7.68
C ALA A 23 5.31 -12.15 6.14
N VAL A 24 4.19 -12.57 5.54
CA VAL A 24 4.07 -12.65 4.07
C VAL A 24 3.96 -11.25 3.46
N ALA A 25 3.23 -10.35 4.11
CA ALA A 25 3.09 -8.97 3.64
C ALA A 25 4.41 -8.19 3.70
N GLU A 26 5.24 -8.41 4.72
CA GLU A 26 6.58 -7.82 4.84
C GLU A 26 7.54 -8.36 3.78
N GLU A 27 7.54 -9.69 3.54
CA GLU A 27 8.33 -10.31 2.46
C GLU A 27 7.90 -9.77 1.10
N LEU A 28 6.59 -9.60 0.89
CA LEU A 28 6.03 -9.06 -0.34
C LEU A 28 6.41 -7.58 -0.54
N ALA A 29 6.27 -6.74 0.49
CA ALA A 29 6.68 -5.34 0.44
C ALA A 29 8.17 -5.20 0.13
N ALA A 30 9.03 -6.03 0.74
CA ALA A 30 10.46 -6.06 0.45
C ALA A 30 10.76 -6.48 -1.00
N ALA A 31 10.05 -7.49 -1.52
CA ALA A 31 10.21 -7.94 -2.91
C ALA A 31 9.75 -6.89 -3.94
N ILE A 32 8.72 -6.08 -3.62
CA ILE A 32 8.24 -4.99 -4.48
C ILE A 32 9.24 -3.82 -4.48
N GLY A 33 9.83 -3.52 -3.33
CA GLY A 33 10.91 -2.56 -3.18
C GLY A 33 10.46 -1.17 -2.72
N GLU A 34 11.36 -0.21 -2.91
CA GLU A 34 11.28 1.12 -2.30
C GLU A 34 11.48 2.23 -3.34
N TYR A 35 11.10 3.46 -2.97
CA TYR A 35 11.35 4.67 -3.73
C TYR A 35 11.89 5.78 -2.83
N GLY A 36 12.64 6.71 -3.44
CA GLY A 36 13.15 7.89 -2.76
C GLY A 36 12.05 8.92 -2.54
N VAL A 37 12.00 9.48 -1.34
CA VAL A 37 11.08 10.56 -0.96
C VAL A 37 11.87 11.72 -0.36
N LEU A 38 11.37 12.93 -0.56
CA LEU A 38 11.91 14.13 0.03
C LEU A 38 10.94 14.59 1.12
N ALA A 39 11.28 14.31 2.36
CA ALA A 39 10.54 14.77 3.53
C ALA A 39 11.02 16.16 3.92
N TRP A 40 10.17 16.96 4.54
CA TRP A 40 10.58 18.22 5.14
C TRP A 40 9.99 18.37 6.54
N SER A 41 10.76 19.00 7.41
CA SER A 41 10.36 19.36 8.76
C SER A 41 10.39 20.88 8.89
N GLU A 42 9.36 21.45 9.52
CA GLU A 42 9.26 22.88 9.79
C GLU A 42 9.19 23.09 11.31
N GLY A 43 10.11 23.92 11.80
CA GLY A 43 10.15 24.36 13.19
C GLY A 43 9.87 25.85 13.26
N SER A 44 8.90 26.23 14.08
CA SER A 44 8.65 27.62 14.45
C SER A 44 9.11 27.84 15.90
N ASN A 45 9.81 28.95 16.14
CA ASN A 45 10.15 29.36 17.50
C ASN A 45 9.86 30.86 17.66
N THR A 46 9.30 31.22 18.80
CA THR A 46 9.06 32.61 19.18
C THR A 46 9.70 32.86 20.53
N GLY A 47 10.76 33.69 20.57
CA GLY A 47 11.44 34.09 21.79
C GLY A 47 10.97 35.47 22.24
N ASN A 48 10.81 35.64 23.54
CA ASN A 48 10.64 36.96 24.15
C ASN A 48 11.71 37.11 25.24
N SER A 49 12.68 37.99 25.03
CA SER A 49 13.70 38.30 26.04
C SER A 49 13.46 39.71 26.57
N ALA A 50 13.14 39.79 27.86
CA ALA A 50 13.10 41.03 28.63
C ALA A 50 13.85 40.78 29.94
N LYS A 51 14.84 41.62 30.26
CA LYS A 51 15.60 41.54 31.50
C LYS A 51 15.51 42.89 32.20
N GLY A 52 14.83 42.92 33.35
CA GLY A 52 14.70 44.14 34.15
C GLY A 52 13.92 45.27 33.44
N LEU A 53 14.49 46.47 33.43
CA LEU A 53 13.88 47.71 32.93
C LEU A 53 14.19 48.01 31.44
N GLU A 54 14.69 47.03 30.68
CA GLU A 54 15.01 47.19 29.25
C GLU A 54 13.83 46.84 28.34
N ALA A 55 13.75 47.52 27.18
CA ALA A 55 12.79 47.21 26.14
C ALA A 55 13.02 45.79 25.61
N GLY A 56 12.07 44.89 25.88
CA GLY A 56 12.17 43.49 25.48
C GLY A 56 12.19 43.31 23.97
N THR A 57 12.97 42.33 23.50
CA THR A 57 13.02 41.96 22.08
C THR A 57 12.18 40.70 21.87
N ARG A 58 11.24 40.78 20.92
CA ARG A 58 10.45 39.63 20.45
C ARG A 58 11.06 39.12 19.15
N SER A 59 11.57 37.90 19.16
CA SER A 59 12.11 37.24 17.98
C SER A 59 11.19 36.11 17.54
N THR A 60 11.10 35.91 16.22
CA THR A 60 10.41 34.77 15.62
C THR A 60 11.32 34.15 14.57
N GLY A 61 11.55 32.85 14.65
CA GLY A 61 12.31 32.08 13.67
C GLY A 61 11.45 30.98 13.07
N GLN A 62 11.56 30.80 11.75
CA GLN A 62 10.99 29.68 11.01
C GLN A 62 12.15 28.95 10.35
N THR A 63 12.26 27.65 10.58
CA THR A 63 13.31 26.81 10.01
C THR A 63 12.64 25.68 9.24
N LYS A 64 13.02 25.51 7.97
CA LYS A 64 12.57 24.39 7.13
C LYS A 64 13.77 23.55 6.72
N THR A 65 13.75 22.27 7.07
CA THR A 65 14.82 21.32 6.76
C THR A 65 14.28 20.24 5.84
N TYR A 66 15.03 19.91 4.78
CA TYR A 66 14.68 18.87 3.83
C TYR A 66 15.54 17.62 4.09
N HIS A 67 14.92 16.44 3.97
CA HIS A 67 15.53 15.14 4.21
C HIS A 67 15.19 14.19 3.06
N GLU A 68 16.20 13.63 2.43
CA GLU A 68 16.03 12.54 1.47
C GLU A 68 15.96 11.21 2.22
N LEU A 69 14.86 10.48 2.06
CA LEU A 69 14.59 9.23 2.75
C LEU A 69 14.15 8.15 1.73
N LYS A 70 14.23 6.90 2.14
CA LYS A 70 13.65 5.78 1.38
C LYS A 70 12.32 5.38 1.99
N ARG A 71 11.35 5.02 1.15
CA ARG A 71 10.03 4.53 1.56
C ARG A 71 9.64 3.32 0.72
N GLN A 72 9.03 2.31 1.34
CA GLN A 72 8.43 1.19 0.62
C GLN A 72 7.37 1.67 -0.38
N LEU A 73 7.37 1.09 -1.59
CA LEU A 73 6.38 1.38 -2.63
C LEU A 73 4.96 1.02 -2.17
N ILE A 74 4.85 -0.05 -1.38
CA ILE A 74 3.64 -0.46 -0.68
C ILE A 74 4.07 -1.06 0.66
N ARG A 75 3.39 -0.70 1.74
CA ARG A 75 3.64 -1.18 3.09
C ARG A 75 2.93 -2.51 3.34
N ALA A 76 3.41 -3.24 4.33
CA ALA A 76 2.78 -4.50 4.74
C ALA A 76 1.33 -4.28 5.23
N GLU A 77 1.06 -3.18 5.92
CA GLU A 77 -0.29 -2.83 6.38
C GLU A 77 -1.23 -2.53 5.21
N GLU A 78 -0.73 -1.83 4.18
CA GLU A 78 -1.50 -1.53 2.96
C GLU A 78 -1.84 -2.82 2.19
N ILE A 79 -0.94 -3.80 2.17
CA ILE A 79 -1.18 -5.13 1.58
C ILE A 79 -2.28 -5.89 2.35
N MET A 80 -2.26 -5.84 3.68
CA MET A 80 -3.16 -6.64 4.52
C MET A 80 -4.56 -6.06 4.67
N HIS A 81 -4.67 -4.72 4.69
CA HIS A 81 -5.89 -4.03 5.12
C HIS A 81 -6.50 -3.13 4.06
N ASP A 82 -5.69 -2.57 3.14
CA ASP A 82 -6.15 -1.54 2.22
C ASP A 82 -6.32 -2.05 0.77
N MET A 83 -5.86 -3.28 0.49
CA MET A 83 -6.15 -3.95 -0.77
C MET A 83 -7.62 -4.35 -0.84
N ARG A 84 -8.25 -4.11 -1.99
CA ARG A 84 -9.63 -4.56 -2.21
C ARG A 84 -9.67 -6.09 -2.33
N ASP A 85 -10.82 -6.68 -2.01
CA ASP A 85 -11.04 -8.13 -2.13
C ASP A 85 -10.83 -8.68 -3.55
N ASP A 86 -11.01 -7.83 -4.56
CA ASP A 86 -10.80 -8.19 -5.96
C ASP A 86 -9.41 -7.85 -6.49
N GLU A 87 -8.48 -7.36 -5.67
CA GLU A 87 -7.12 -7.04 -6.09
C GLU A 87 -6.13 -8.20 -5.88
N GLN A 88 -5.07 -8.18 -6.69
CA GLN A 88 -3.92 -9.07 -6.57
C GLN A 88 -2.64 -8.34 -6.96
N ILE A 89 -1.52 -8.84 -6.44
CA ILE A 89 -0.18 -8.42 -6.84
C ILE A 89 0.42 -9.54 -7.67
N ILE A 90 0.85 -9.22 -8.90
CA ILE A 90 1.46 -10.17 -9.85
C ILE A 90 2.94 -9.86 -9.98
N PHE A 91 3.78 -10.89 -9.88
CA PHE A 91 5.20 -10.88 -10.24
C PHE A 91 5.38 -11.56 -11.58
N PRO A 92 5.50 -10.79 -12.67
CA PRO A 92 5.77 -11.35 -13.99
C PRO A 92 7.22 -11.87 -14.10
N LYS A 93 7.49 -12.70 -15.11
CA LYS A 93 8.85 -13.18 -15.45
C LYS A 93 9.85 -12.03 -15.59
N SER A 94 9.39 -10.92 -16.14
CA SER A 94 10.18 -9.73 -16.41
C SER A 94 9.34 -8.48 -16.19
N GLY A 95 9.99 -7.42 -15.73
CA GLY A 95 9.33 -6.15 -15.39
C GLY A 95 9.03 -6.03 -13.91
N ARG A 96 8.27 -4.98 -13.56
CA ARG A 96 7.93 -4.65 -12.17
C ARG A 96 6.68 -5.41 -11.74
N PRO A 97 6.52 -5.68 -10.43
CA PRO A 97 5.28 -6.21 -9.89
C PRO A 97 4.09 -5.29 -10.22
N LEU A 98 2.93 -5.89 -10.45
CA LEU A 98 1.71 -5.21 -10.85
C LEU A 98 0.62 -5.41 -9.80
N ARG A 99 0.10 -4.33 -9.23
CA ARG A 99 -1.17 -4.35 -8.48
C ARG A 99 -2.31 -4.18 -9.48
N CYS A 100 -3.19 -5.17 -9.58
CA CYS A 100 -4.29 -5.16 -10.54
C CYS A 100 -5.53 -5.87 -9.97
N GLY A 101 -6.68 -5.60 -10.56
CA GLY A 101 -7.88 -6.40 -10.30
C GLY A 101 -7.71 -7.82 -10.83
N ARG A 102 -8.14 -8.81 -10.07
CA ARG A 102 -8.28 -10.19 -10.52
C ARG A 102 -9.29 -10.25 -11.66
N ALA A 103 -9.03 -11.12 -12.63
CA ALA A 103 -9.99 -11.39 -13.68
C ALA A 103 -11.26 -11.99 -13.06
N ILE A 104 -12.30 -11.16 -12.97
CA ILE A 104 -13.59 -11.63 -12.51
C ILE A 104 -14.48 -11.87 -13.72
N TYR A 105 -14.88 -13.13 -13.92
CA TYR A 105 -15.65 -13.58 -15.08
C TYR A 105 -16.92 -12.75 -15.34
N PHE A 106 -17.57 -12.23 -14.30
CA PHE A 106 -18.81 -11.45 -14.44
C PHE A 106 -18.61 -10.04 -15.01
N ARG A 107 -17.37 -9.54 -15.09
CA ARG A 107 -17.07 -8.22 -15.67
C ARG A 107 -16.89 -8.24 -17.19
N ARG A 108 -16.86 -9.44 -17.80
CA ARG A 108 -16.78 -9.63 -19.25
C ARG A 108 -18.15 -10.08 -19.77
N PRO A 109 -18.88 -9.25 -20.53
CA PRO A 109 -20.24 -9.56 -21.01
C PRO A 109 -20.33 -10.91 -21.74
N GLU A 110 -19.31 -11.23 -22.53
CA GLU A 110 -19.19 -12.46 -23.30
C GLU A 110 -18.96 -13.71 -22.42
N MET A 111 -18.38 -13.53 -21.23
CA MET A 111 -18.18 -14.61 -20.26
C MET A 111 -19.39 -14.76 -19.34
N ALA A 112 -20.06 -13.65 -19.00
CA ALA A 112 -21.29 -13.65 -18.23
C ALA A 112 -22.39 -14.49 -18.91
N ALA A 113 -22.52 -14.42 -20.23
CA ALA A 113 -23.47 -15.22 -20.99
C ALA A 113 -23.17 -16.73 -21.00
N ARG A 114 -21.95 -17.15 -20.67
CA ARG A 114 -21.51 -18.55 -20.67
C ARG A 114 -21.57 -19.21 -19.29
N VAL A 115 -21.76 -18.43 -18.22
CA VAL A 115 -21.84 -18.94 -16.87
C VAL A 115 -23.29 -18.87 -16.39
N GLY A 116 -23.78 -19.95 -15.78
CA GLY A 116 -25.11 -19.97 -15.15
C GLY A 116 -25.14 -19.17 -13.85
N GLU A 117 -26.33 -19.03 -13.26
CA GLU A 117 -26.50 -18.35 -11.97
C GLU A 117 -25.60 -18.96 -10.88
N ASN A 118 -24.99 -18.09 -10.07
CA ASN A 118 -24.10 -18.51 -9.00
C ASN A 118 -24.90 -19.18 -7.87
N ARG A 119 -24.92 -20.52 -7.85
CA ARG A 119 -25.59 -21.35 -6.84
C ARG A 119 -25.07 -21.18 -5.41
N PHE A 120 -23.91 -20.53 -5.22
CA PHE A 120 -23.28 -20.28 -3.92
C PHE A 120 -23.41 -18.83 -3.45
N ALA A 121 -23.90 -17.93 -4.31
CA ALA A 121 -24.25 -16.60 -3.85
C ALA A 121 -25.44 -16.73 -2.91
N GLY A 122 -25.25 -16.35 -1.64
CA GLY A 122 -26.37 -16.26 -0.70
C GLY A 122 -27.46 -15.39 -1.33
N LYS A 123 -28.72 -15.84 -1.27
CA LYS A 123 -29.85 -15.04 -1.78
C LYS A 123 -29.73 -13.64 -1.19
N ALA A 124 -29.50 -12.65 -2.05
CA ALA A 124 -29.50 -11.26 -1.64
C ALA A 124 -30.83 -11.01 -0.92
N VAL A 125 -30.76 -10.71 0.37
CA VAL A 125 -31.92 -10.28 1.13
C VAL A 125 -32.36 -8.99 0.46
N LYS A 126 -33.48 -9.02 -0.26
CA LYS A 126 -34.07 -7.78 -0.78
C LYS A 126 -34.34 -6.90 0.43
N ALA A 127 -33.68 -5.75 0.50
CA ALA A 127 -34.05 -4.72 1.46
C ALA A 127 -35.53 -4.40 1.23
N ALA A 128 -36.33 -4.61 2.27
CA ALA A 128 -37.74 -4.26 2.26
C ALA A 128 -37.87 -2.74 2.10
N GLU A 129 -38.77 -2.35 1.19
CA GLU A 129 -39.25 -0.98 1.00
C GLU A 129 -40.02 -0.48 2.23
#